data_AF-A0A8J5NAU5-F1
#
_entry.id   AF-A0A8J5NAU5-F1
#
_cell.length_a   1.000
_cell.length_b   1.000
_cell.length_c   1.000
_cell.angle_alpha   90.00
_cell.angle_beta   90.00
_cell.angle_gamma   90.00
#
_symmetry.space_group_name_H-M   'P 1'
#
loop_
_entity.id
_entity.type
_entity.pdbx_description
1 polymer ?
#
loop_
_entity_poly.entity_id
_entity_poly.type
_entity_poly.pdbx_seq_one_letter_code
_entity_poly.pdbx_strand_id
1 'polypeptide(L)'
;APKDLISRLLVVDPGKRITVQEALTHDFFQILQYKGRPFNAKKMFQFGIMCVRAVIRIQRLRFTPEPVSLAVTRVDPYRIKALRKVIDNCAFRVYGHWVKKGEGQDRAALFQNCPKIDFPRSPMDAPFILSKA
;
A
#
# COMPACT_ATOMS: atom_id res chain seq x y z
N ALA A 1 -18.09 -3.27 -33.73
CA ALA A 1 -18.87 -4.09 -32.77
C ALA A 1 -18.87 -3.49 -31.35
N PRO A 2 -17.84 -3.58 -30.46
CA PRO A 2 -17.96 -3.01 -29.10
C PRO A 2 -17.84 -1.48 -29.04
N LYS A 3 -16.97 -0.91 -29.88
CA LYS A 3 -16.71 0.55 -29.89
C LYS A 3 -17.93 1.38 -30.32
N ASP A 4 -18.79 0.82 -31.16
CA ASP A 4 -20.03 1.46 -31.64
C ASP A 4 -21.11 1.53 -30.55
N LEU A 5 -21.21 0.49 -29.71
CA LEU A 5 -22.09 0.54 -28.54
C LEU A 5 -21.63 1.61 -27.53
N ILE A 6 -20.30 1.68 -27.29
CA ILE A 6 -19.72 2.62 -26.33
C ILE A 6 -19.91 4.08 -26.80
N SER A 7 -19.73 4.36 -28.10
CA SER A 7 -19.94 5.71 -28.63
C SER A 7 -21.39 6.17 -28.51
N ARG A 8 -22.37 5.27 -28.63
CA ARG A 8 -23.81 5.57 -28.47
C ARG A 8 -24.26 5.69 -27.01
N LEU A 9 -23.57 5.00 -26.09
CA LEU A 9 -23.80 5.13 -24.64
C LEU A 9 -23.21 6.42 -24.06
N LEU A 10 -22.04 6.84 -24.56
CA LEU A 10 -21.28 7.99 -24.05
C LEU A 10 -21.54 9.27 -24.87
N VAL A 11 -22.79 9.50 -25.26
CA VAL A 11 -23.21 10.75 -25.90
C VAL A 11 -23.45 11.83 -24.83
N VAL A 12 -22.91 13.02 -25.08
CA VAL A 12 -23.01 14.20 -24.20
C VAL A 12 -24.47 14.66 -24.05
N ASP A 13 -25.22 14.65 -25.15
CA ASP A 13 -26.64 14.97 -25.19
C ASP A 13 -27.48 13.76 -24.75
N PRO A 14 -28.23 13.84 -23.63
CA PRO A 14 -29.00 12.71 -23.11
C PRO A 14 -30.16 12.30 -24.02
N GLY A 15 -30.72 13.21 -24.83
CA GLY A 15 -31.83 12.90 -25.74
C GLY A 15 -31.40 12.05 -26.94
N LYS A 16 -30.10 12.06 -27.25
CA LYS A 16 -29.49 11.25 -28.33
C LYS A 16 -28.82 9.97 -27.81
N ARG A 17 -28.84 9.76 -26.48
CA ARG A 17 -28.24 8.59 -25.85
C ARG A 17 -29.15 7.39 -26.10
N ILE A 18 -28.52 6.26 -26.45
CA ILE A 18 -29.23 5.00 -26.65
C ILE A 18 -29.96 4.57 -25.36
N THR A 19 -31.20 4.10 -25.50
CA THR A 19 -31.96 3.58 -24.36
C THR A 19 -31.47 2.18 -23.96
N VAL A 20 -31.81 1.74 -22.74
CA VAL A 20 -31.41 0.41 -22.25
C VAL A 20 -31.95 -0.71 -23.16
N GLN A 21 -33.17 -0.56 -23.66
CA GLN A 21 -33.79 -1.55 -24.54
C GLN A 21 -33.07 -1.64 -25.89
N GLU A 22 -32.73 -0.50 -26.49
CA GLU A 22 -31.95 -0.44 -27.74
C GLU A 22 -30.50 -0.90 -27.54
N ALA A 23 -29.92 -0.66 -26.36
CA ALA A 23 -28.58 -1.15 -26.05
C ALA A 23 -28.57 -2.69 -25.99
N LEU A 24 -29.61 -3.31 -25.43
CA LEU A 24 -29.72 -4.77 -25.33
C LEU A 24 -29.92 -5.47 -26.68
N THR A 25 -30.52 -4.79 -27.66
CA THR A 25 -30.68 -5.34 -29.01
C THR A 25 -29.41 -5.26 -29.85
N HIS A 26 -28.39 -4.52 -29.41
CA HIS A 26 -27.14 -4.34 -30.15
C HIS A 26 -26.33 -5.66 -30.28
N ASP A 27 -25.71 -5.88 -31.44
CA ASP A 27 -24.94 -7.10 -31.80
C ASP A 27 -23.93 -7.54 -30.74
N PHE A 28 -23.35 -6.57 -30.03
CA PHE A 28 -22.43 -6.81 -28.91
C PHE A 28 -23.02 -7.78 -27.86
N PHE A 29 -24.30 -7.62 -27.51
CA PHE A 29 -24.97 -8.48 -26.55
C PHE A 29 -25.54 -9.76 -27.18
N GLN A 30 -25.82 -9.75 -28.48
CA GLN A 30 -26.30 -10.93 -29.19
C GLN A 30 -25.21 -12.02 -29.31
N ILE A 31 -23.94 -11.63 -29.35
CA ILE A 31 -22.80 -12.57 -29.35
C ILE A 31 -22.66 -13.27 -27.98
N LEU A 32 -23.08 -12.61 -26.90
CA LEU A 32 -23.03 -13.12 -25.55
C LEU A 32 -24.31 -13.90 -25.20
N GLN A 33 -24.63 -14.93 -26.00
CA GLN A 33 -25.57 -15.97 -25.59
C GLN A 33 -24.94 -16.74 -24.44
N TYR A 34 -25.17 -16.30 -23.20
CA TYR A 34 -24.77 -17.03 -22.00
C TYR A 34 -25.56 -18.34 -21.96
N LYS A 35 -24.98 -19.41 -22.50
CA LYS A 35 -25.59 -20.74 -22.58
C LYS A 35 -25.76 -21.43 -21.21
N GLY A 36 -25.49 -20.72 -20.11
CA GLY A 36 -25.32 -21.31 -18.79
C GLY A 36 -24.05 -22.15 -18.75
N ARG A 37 -23.28 -22.02 -17.67
CA ARG A 37 -22.26 -23.02 -17.36
C ARG A 37 -22.97 -24.23 -16.74
N PRO A 38 -22.70 -25.48 -17.18
CA PRO A 38 -23.27 -26.65 -16.53
C PRO A 38 -22.84 -26.67 -15.07
N PHE A 39 -23.76 -27.06 -14.19
CA PHE A 39 -23.48 -27.16 -12.77
C PHE A 39 -22.38 -28.20 -12.52
N ASN A 40 -21.27 -27.77 -11.94
CA ASN A 40 -20.16 -28.65 -11.57
C ASN A 40 -20.05 -28.68 -10.04
N ALA A 41 -20.61 -29.72 -9.44
CA ALA A 41 -20.65 -29.89 -7.99
C ALA A 41 -19.26 -29.81 -7.34
N LYS A 42 -18.25 -30.44 -7.96
CA LYS A 42 -16.86 -30.45 -7.45
C LYS A 42 -16.28 -29.04 -7.40
N LYS A 43 -16.42 -28.26 -8.48
CA LYS A 43 -15.91 -26.88 -8.51
C LYS A 43 -16.68 -25.98 -7.55
N MET A 44 -17.99 -26.16 -7.43
CA MET A 44 -18.80 -25.36 -6.51
C MET A 44 -18.49 -25.67 -5.05
N PHE A 45 -18.24 -26.94 -4.72
CA PHE A 45 -17.79 -27.36 -3.39
C PHE A 45 -16.39 -26.81 -3.06
N GLN A 46 -15.44 -26.90 -4.00
CA GLN A 46 -14.11 -26.30 -3.83
C GLN A 46 -14.18 -24.79 -3.60
N PHE A 47 -15.04 -24.09 -4.34
CA PHE A 47 -15.27 -22.66 -4.14
C PHE A 47 -15.88 -22.39 -2.76
N GLY A 48 -16.84 -23.19 -2.30
CA GLY A 48 -17.38 -23.12 -0.94
C GLY A 48 -16.30 -23.26 0.13
N ILE A 49 -15.39 -24.24 -0.01
CA ILE A 49 -14.23 -24.39 0.89
C ILE A 49 -13.34 -23.15 0.85
N MET A 50 -13.04 -22.61 -0.35
CA MET A 50 -12.23 -21.39 -0.47
C MET A 50 -12.89 -20.20 0.23
N CYS A 51 -14.20 -20.01 0.07
CA CYS A 51 -14.96 -18.97 0.75
C CYS A 51 -14.87 -19.11 2.27
N VAL A 52 -15.10 -20.31 2.82
CA VAL A 52 -15.00 -20.55 4.26
C VAL A 52 -13.59 -20.24 4.78
N ARG A 53 -12.54 -20.72 4.08
CA ARG A 53 -11.14 -20.43 4.44
C ARG A 53 -10.82 -18.94 4.38
N ALA A 54 -11.34 -18.23 3.37
CA ALA A 54 -11.15 -16.80 3.22
C ALA A 54 -11.83 -16.03 4.37
N VAL A 55 -13.06 -16.37 4.72
CA VAL A 55 -13.80 -15.76 5.84
C VAL A 55 -13.05 -15.98 7.16
N ILE A 56 -12.60 -17.21 7.44
CA ILE A 56 -11.81 -17.48 8.65
C ILE A 56 -10.50 -16.67 8.65
N ARG A 57 -9.84 -16.52 7.50
CA ARG A 57 -8.60 -15.74 7.38
C ARG A 57 -8.85 -14.24 7.61
N ILE A 58 -9.98 -13.70 7.12
CA ILE A 58 -10.39 -12.31 7.35
C ILE A 58 -10.73 -12.08 8.83
N GLN A 59 -11.49 -12.98 9.45
CA GLN A 59 -11.81 -12.91 10.89
C GLN A 59 -10.54 -12.95 11.75
N ARG A 60 -9.54 -13.73 11.33
CA ARG A 60 -8.25 -13.83 12.02
C ARG A 60 -7.25 -12.75 11.59
N LEU A 61 -7.61 -11.84 10.68
CA LEU A 61 -6.69 -10.83 10.13
C LEU A 61 -6.10 -9.92 11.22
N ARG A 62 -6.89 -9.63 12.27
CA ARG A 62 -6.43 -8.87 13.45
C ARG A 62 -5.30 -9.58 14.22
N PHE A 63 -5.22 -10.90 14.12
CA PHE A 63 -4.23 -11.73 14.81
C PHE A 63 -3.11 -12.23 13.88
N THR A 64 -3.26 -12.11 12.56
CA THR A 64 -2.19 -12.42 11.62
C THR A 64 -1.27 -11.22 11.48
N PRO A 65 0.03 -11.33 11.85
CA PRO A 65 0.97 -10.27 11.57
C PRO A 65 1.05 -10.04 10.05
N GLU A 66 1.18 -8.77 9.66
CA GLU A 66 1.39 -8.40 8.28
C GLU A 66 2.64 -9.13 7.74
N PRO A 67 2.55 -9.81 6.58
CA PRO A 67 3.68 -10.55 6.05
C PRO A 67 4.82 -9.57 5.74
N VAL A 68 5.89 -9.66 6.51
CA VAL A 68 7.07 -8.82 6.34
C VAL A 68 7.92 -9.39 5.20
N SER A 69 8.06 -8.64 4.12
CA SER A 69 8.94 -9.01 3.00
C SER A 69 10.41 -8.92 3.42
N LEU A 70 11.11 -10.06 3.40
CA LEU A 70 12.52 -10.15 3.77
C LEU A 70 13.43 -9.29 2.86
N ALA A 71 13.06 -9.17 1.58
CA ALA A 71 13.80 -8.35 0.62
C ALA A 71 13.74 -6.86 0.98
N VAL A 72 12.56 -6.39 1.40
CA VAL A 72 12.36 -4.97 1.78
C VAL A 72 13.03 -4.68 3.13
N THR A 73 12.91 -5.59 4.12
CA THR A 73 13.59 -5.41 5.42
C THR A 73 15.09 -5.35 5.32
N ARG A 74 15.70 -6.00 4.32
CA ARG A 74 17.16 -6.03 4.16
C ARG A 74 17.69 -4.68 3.66
N VAL A 75 16.94 -4.01 2.79
CA VAL A 75 17.35 -2.73 2.19
C VAL A 75 17.01 -1.57 3.11
N ASP A 76 15.80 -1.56 3.70
CA ASP A 76 15.35 -0.51 4.62
C ASP A 76 14.55 -1.12 5.78
N PRO A 77 15.22 -1.52 6.89
CA PRO A 77 14.55 -2.09 8.05
C PRO A 77 13.73 -1.05 8.83
N TYR A 78 14.05 0.24 8.70
CA TYR A 78 13.36 1.32 9.39
C TYR A 78 12.02 1.65 8.77
N ARG A 79 11.77 1.31 7.50
CA ARG A 79 10.46 1.48 6.86
C ARG A 79 9.32 0.73 7.58
N ILE A 80 9.62 -0.42 8.17
CA ILE A 80 8.61 -1.29 8.82
C ILE A 80 8.51 -0.95 10.30
N LYS A 81 7.34 -0.46 10.73
CA LYS A 81 7.10 0.03 12.10
C LYS A 81 7.40 -1.01 13.18
N ALA A 82 7.10 -2.28 12.92
CA ALA A 82 7.38 -3.36 13.86
C ALA A 82 8.89 -3.56 14.06
N LEU A 83 9.65 -3.60 12.97
CA LEU A 83 11.10 -3.80 13.00
C LEU A 83 11.81 -2.59 13.60
N ARG A 84 11.40 -1.37 13.22
CA ARG A 84 11.86 -0.12 13.85
C ARG A 84 11.72 -0.16 15.37
N LYS A 85 10.53 -0.51 15.88
CA LYS A 85 10.29 -0.63 17.34
C LYS A 85 11.23 -1.62 18.01
N VAL A 86 11.49 -2.77 17.39
CA VAL A 86 12.40 -3.79 17.94
C VAL A 86 13.82 -3.25 17.98
N ILE A 87 14.30 -2.65 16.89
CA ILE A 87 15.65 -2.07 16.79
C ILE A 87 15.82 -0.95 17.82
N ASP A 88 14.89 0.01 17.87
CA ASP A 88 14.95 1.15 18.79
C ASP A 88 14.87 0.69 20.26
N ASN A 89 14.04 -0.30 20.57
CA ASN A 89 13.98 -0.89 21.91
C ASN A 89 15.29 -1.56 22.30
N CYS A 90 15.93 -2.29 21.37
CA CYS A 90 17.24 -2.89 21.61
C CYS A 90 18.32 -1.82 21.85
N ALA A 91 18.37 -0.78 21.02
CA ALA A 91 19.30 0.33 21.20
C ALA A 91 19.07 1.05 22.53
N PHE A 92 17.81 1.29 22.91
CA PHE A 92 17.48 1.91 24.20
C PHE A 92 17.84 1.02 25.40
N ARG A 93 17.77 -0.31 25.28
CA ARG A 93 18.23 -1.20 26.36
C ARG A 93 19.73 -1.11 26.60
N VAL A 94 20.52 -0.88 25.56
CA VAL A 94 21.98 -0.75 25.66
C VAL A 94 22.38 0.67 26.09
N TYR A 95 21.89 1.68 25.38
CA TYR A 95 22.33 3.08 25.54
C TYR A 95 21.34 3.96 26.32
N GLY A 96 20.22 3.41 26.80
CA GLY A 96 19.20 4.19 27.50
C GLY A 96 19.71 4.84 28.79
N HIS A 97 20.78 4.31 29.38
CA HIS A 97 21.45 4.91 30.53
C HIS A 97 22.20 6.23 30.18
N TRP A 98 22.50 6.47 28.90
CA TRP A 98 23.05 7.75 28.42
C TRP A 98 21.96 8.80 28.17
N VAL A 99 20.70 8.40 28.16
CA VAL A 99 19.55 9.30 27.98
C VAL A 99 18.96 9.62 29.36
N LYS A 100 19.28 10.79 29.92
CA LYS A 100 18.74 11.22 31.21
C LYS A 100 17.39 11.90 31.02
N LYS A 101 16.46 11.68 31.95
CA LYS A 101 15.15 12.33 31.95
C LYS A 101 15.30 13.74 32.55
N GLY A 102 15.56 14.74 31.70
CA GLY A 102 15.68 16.15 32.08
C GLY A 102 15.16 17.08 30.99
N GLU A 103 14.85 18.34 31.35
CA GLU A 103 14.37 19.35 30.41
C GLU A 103 15.44 19.63 29.33
N GLY A 104 15.24 19.11 28.12
CA GLY A 104 16.11 19.34 26.95
C GLY A 104 16.73 18.10 26.31
N GLN A 105 16.57 16.89 26.86
CA GLN A 105 17.12 15.67 26.25
C GLN A 105 16.06 14.86 25.50
N ASP A 106 16.08 14.98 24.17
CA ASP A 106 15.27 14.17 23.25
C ASP A 106 15.87 12.77 23.11
N ARG A 107 15.05 11.71 23.27
CA ARG A 107 15.47 10.32 23.05
C ARG A 107 15.95 10.10 21.61
N ALA A 108 15.48 10.92 20.68
CA ALA A 108 15.94 10.91 19.29
C ALA A 108 17.41 11.33 19.13
N ALA A 109 18.02 12.00 20.11
CA ALA A 109 19.43 12.37 20.08
C ALA A 109 20.36 11.14 19.99
N LEU A 110 19.93 9.98 20.46
CA LEU A 110 20.68 8.72 20.32
C LEU A 110 20.92 8.32 18.84
N PHE A 111 20.04 8.78 17.94
CA PHE A 111 20.03 8.40 16.53
C PHE A 111 20.35 9.56 15.59
N GLN A 112 20.74 10.72 16.13
CA GLN A 112 21.09 11.89 15.32
C GLN A 112 22.53 11.76 14.81
N ASN A 113 22.70 11.65 13.49
CA ASN A 113 24.03 11.70 12.84
C ASN A 113 24.50 13.15 12.61
N CYS A 114 23.66 14.14 12.89
CA CYS A 114 23.97 15.56 12.76
C CYS A 114 23.37 16.31 13.94
N PRO A 115 24.07 17.29 14.52
CA PRO A 115 23.52 18.10 15.60
C PRO A 115 22.25 18.82 15.11
N LYS A 116 21.21 18.84 15.94
CA LYS A 116 20.03 19.69 15.71
C LYS A 116 20.50 21.15 15.75
N ILE A 117 20.53 21.81 14.60
CA ILE A 117 20.84 23.24 14.51
C ILE A 117 19.51 23.96 14.61
N ASP A 118 19.25 24.62 15.74
CA ASP A 118 18.00 25.35 16.01
C ASP A 118 17.86 26.66 15.22
N PHE A 119 18.83 26.96 14.34
CA PHE A 119 18.84 28.14 13.48
C PHE A 119 18.61 27.76 12.01
N PRO A 120 17.71 28.42 11.28
CA PRO A 120 17.65 28.24 9.82
C PRO A 120 19.00 28.64 9.24
N ARG A 121 19.59 27.80 8.38
CA ARG A 121 20.78 28.16 7.60
C ARG A 121 20.47 29.47 6.87
N SER A 122 21.11 30.57 7.28
CA SER A 122 21.36 31.68 6.38
C SER A 122 22.08 31.11 5.16
N PRO A 123 21.68 31.43 3.92
CA PRO A 123 22.47 31.04 2.78
C PRO A 123 23.82 31.75 2.89
N MET A 124 24.88 31.03 2.49
CA MET A 124 26.30 31.41 2.44
C MET A 124 27.13 30.93 3.65
N ASP A 125 27.83 29.81 3.46
CA ASP A 125 29.26 29.88 3.16
C ASP A 125 29.64 28.71 2.24
N ALA A 126 30.41 29.01 1.19
CA ALA A 126 30.81 28.06 0.15
C ALA A 126 31.60 26.87 0.74
N PRO A 127 31.52 25.68 0.13
CA PRO A 127 32.27 24.52 0.62
C PRO A 127 33.77 24.82 0.59
N PHE A 128 34.42 24.57 1.73
CA PHE A 128 35.87 24.62 1.88
C PHE A 128 36.49 23.60 0.92
N ILE A 129 36.87 24.03 -0.28
CA ILE A 129 37.66 23.21 -1.19
C ILE A 129 39.02 23.06 -0.51
N LEU A 130 39.33 21.81 -0.19
CA LEU A 130 40.61 21.33 0.31
C LEU A 130 41.73 21.85 -0.62
N SER A 131 42.44 22.90 -0.20
CA SER A 131 43.66 23.34 -0.87
C SER A 131 44.73 22.29 -0.63
N LYS A 132 45.23 21.71 -1.71
CA LYS A 132 46.39 20.82 -1.77
C LYS A 132 47.56 21.38 -0.94
N ALA A 133 48.17 20.51 -0.14
CA ALA A 133 49.60 20.45 0.13
C ALA A 133 49.99 18.97 0.15
#